data_AF-G2WY51-F1
#
_entry.id   AF-G2WY51-F1
#
_cell.length_a   1.000
_cell.length_b   1.000
_cell.length_c   1.000
_cell.angle_alpha   90.00
_cell.angle_beta   90.00
_cell.angle_gamma   90.00
#
_symmetry.space_group_name_H-M   'P 1'
#
loop_
_entity.id
_entity.type
_entity.pdbx_description
1 polymer ?
#
loop_
_entity_poly.entity_id
_entity_poly.type
_entity_poly.pdbx_seq_one_letter_code
_entity_poly.pdbx_strand_id
1 'polypeptide(L)'
;MAKPSSFRAVYKIEDSQEIDVDVYLPQPNNEIAPQTKCPIHPFWTSKLPHVAAKPPKDLTEDFMNKVYDERPVPIVGGVSLEGQAQGPPDFSDPRPAFAMTQIASGNVLGAIYPSKDWKSVDPLLNINQNFPPTYIAHGAADTMVPIGLSRDLLRALEQHGIKSGMCEIPGEEHTFAAKMQVGSRTWDLQRRGFDFLQNLI
;
A
#
# COMPACT_ATOMS: atom_id res chain seq x y z
N MET A 1 17.69 13.20 21.80
CA MET A 1 16.59 13.28 20.82
C MET A 1 15.54 12.24 21.21
N ALA A 2 14.26 12.59 21.26
CA ALA A 2 13.21 11.65 21.64
C ALA A 2 13.00 10.61 20.52
N LYS A 3 12.93 9.32 20.87
CA LYS A 3 12.59 8.26 19.90
C LYS A 3 11.18 8.54 19.33
N PRO A 4 10.97 8.46 18.01
CA PRO A 4 9.63 8.52 17.45
C PRO A 4 8.76 7.41 18.07
N SER A 5 7.52 7.75 18.39
CA SER A 5 6.54 6.78 18.89
C SER A 5 6.28 5.73 17.81
N SER A 6 6.62 4.48 18.10
CA SER A 6 6.25 3.32 17.29
C SER A 6 5.22 2.46 18.00
N PHE A 7 4.51 1.65 17.22
CA PHE A 7 3.84 0.46 17.75
C PHE A 7 4.34 -0.76 17.00
N ARG A 8 4.55 -1.85 17.75
CA ARG A 8 4.88 -3.16 17.19
C ARG A 8 3.62 -3.75 16.58
N ALA A 9 3.68 -4.08 15.29
CA ALA A 9 2.65 -4.84 14.61
C ALA A 9 3.22 -6.21 14.23
N VAL A 10 2.62 -7.29 14.71
CA VAL A 10 2.95 -8.64 14.23
C VAL A 10 2.20 -8.82 12.92
N TYR A 11 2.94 -8.95 11.82
CA TYR A 11 2.34 -9.07 10.49
C TYR A 11 2.11 -10.53 10.08
N LYS A 12 2.92 -11.47 10.60
CA LYS A 12 2.79 -12.90 10.33
C LYS A 12 3.27 -13.72 11.52
N ILE A 13 2.69 -14.90 11.70
CA ILE A 13 3.24 -15.95 12.57
C ILE A 13 3.44 -17.20 11.72
N GLU A 14 4.67 -17.69 11.64
CA GLU A 14 5.03 -18.89 10.89
C GLU A 14 5.88 -19.80 11.78
N ASP A 15 5.48 -21.07 11.95
CA ASP A 15 6.15 -22.04 12.82
C ASP A 15 6.43 -21.54 14.25
N SER A 16 5.49 -20.77 14.82
CA SER A 16 5.62 -20.10 16.14
C SER A 16 6.61 -18.94 16.20
N GLN A 17 7.12 -18.48 15.06
CA GLN A 17 7.93 -17.27 14.95
C GLN A 17 7.07 -16.08 14.53
N GLU A 18 7.06 -15.03 15.35
CA GLU A 18 6.46 -13.75 14.99
C GLU A 18 7.37 -13.04 14.00
N ILE A 19 6.82 -12.70 12.84
CA ILE A 19 7.42 -11.72 11.96
C ILE A 19 6.69 -10.40 12.20
N ASP A 20 7.43 -9.43 12.72
CA ASP A 20 6.91 -8.16 13.17
C ASP A 20 7.52 -6.98 12.41
N VAL A 21 6.86 -5.84 12.52
CA VAL A 21 7.33 -4.56 12.05
C VAL A 21 7.06 -3.50 13.12
N ASP A 22 8.01 -2.60 13.32
CA ASP A 22 7.76 -1.37 14.06
C ASP A 22 7.15 -0.35 13.10
N VAL A 23 5.91 0.06 13.37
CA VAL A 23 5.23 1.10 12.61
C VAL A 23 5.47 2.44 13.28
N TYR A 24 6.11 3.36 12.55
CA TYR A 24 6.39 4.71 13.01
C TYR A 24 5.36 5.68 12.44
N LEU A 25 4.70 6.44 13.31
CA LEU A 25 3.83 7.53 12.88
C LEU A 25 4.68 8.77 12.54
N PRO A 26 4.48 9.39 11.37
CA PRO A 26 5.23 10.59 11.03
C PRO A 26 4.87 11.75 11.96
N GLN A 27 5.90 12.55 12.29
CA GLN A 27 5.73 13.81 13.01
C GLN A 27 5.58 14.94 11.98
N PRO A 28 4.61 15.86 12.13
CA PRO A 28 4.40 16.90 11.13
C PRO A 28 5.53 17.93 11.16
N ASN A 29 6.21 18.19 10.02
CA ASN A 29 6.96 19.44 9.80
C ASN A 29 7.33 19.73 8.32
N ASN A 30 7.87 20.94 8.12
CA ASN A 30 7.77 21.86 6.97
C ASN A 30 8.09 21.38 5.53
N GLU A 31 7.43 22.10 4.61
CA GLU A 31 7.20 21.88 3.18
C GLU A 31 8.43 21.80 2.26
N ILE A 32 8.29 20.98 1.22
CA ILE A 32 9.11 20.95 0.00
C ILE A 32 8.23 21.05 -1.25
N ALA A 33 8.81 21.62 -2.31
CA ALA A 33 8.27 21.97 -3.64
C ALA A 33 7.50 20.83 -4.36
N PRO A 34 6.71 21.15 -5.41
CA PRO A 34 5.55 20.36 -5.81
C PRO A 34 5.97 19.08 -6.52
N GLN A 35 5.93 18.00 -5.76
CA GLN A 35 5.76 16.65 -6.29
C GLN A 35 4.26 16.34 -6.28
N THR A 36 3.80 15.43 -7.13
CA THR A 36 2.37 15.07 -7.10
C THR A 36 2.11 14.33 -5.80
N LYS A 37 1.55 15.04 -4.82
CA LYS A 37 1.15 14.50 -3.51
C LYS A 37 0.39 13.19 -3.74
N CYS A 38 0.80 12.12 -3.07
CA CYS A 38 0.29 10.79 -3.38
C CYS A 38 -1.26 10.77 -3.32
N PRO A 39 -1.93 11.25 -2.25
CA PRO A 39 -3.39 11.22 -2.15
C PRO A 39 -4.13 12.15 -3.14
N ILE A 40 -3.48 13.14 -3.74
CA ILE A 40 -4.13 14.05 -4.72
C ILE A 40 -3.87 13.62 -6.16
N HIS A 41 -3.05 12.59 -6.38
CA HIS A 41 -2.77 12.10 -7.73
C HIS A 41 -4.09 11.68 -8.40
N PRO A 42 -4.40 12.17 -9.63
CA PRO A 42 -5.71 11.96 -10.27
C PRO A 42 -6.15 10.51 -10.40
N PHE A 43 -5.18 9.58 -10.43
CA PHE A 43 -5.44 8.14 -10.40
C PHE A 43 -6.38 7.72 -9.27
N TRP A 44 -6.24 8.26 -8.06
CA TRP A 44 -7.06 7.84 -6.91
C TRP A 44 -8.52 8.24 -7.02
N THR A 45 -8.83 9.21 -7.88
CA THR A 45 -10.19 9.67 -8.21
C THR A 45 -10.68 9.16 -9.56
N SER A 46 -9.88 8.36 -10.26
CA SER A 46 -10.20 7.84 -11.58
C SER A 46 -10.88 6.48 -11.47
N LYS A 47 -11.88 6.24 -12.32
CA LYS A 47 -12.49 4.92 -12.43
C LYS A 47 -11.50 3.92 -13.00
N LEU A 48 -11.55 2.67 -12.52
CA LEU A 48 -10.73 1.57 -13.02
C LEU A 48 -11.65 0.54 -13.72
N PRO A 49 -11.82 0.61 -15.06
CA PRO A 49 -12.76 -0.26 -15.79
C PRO A 49 -12.49 -1.76 -15.59
N HIS A 50 -11.22 -2.15 -15.52
CA HIS A 50 -10.81 -3.54 -15.31
C HIS A 50 -11.14 -4.06 -13.90
N VAL A 51 -11.27 -3.17 -12.90
CA VAL A 51 -11.77 -3.52 -11.57
C VAL A 51 -13.29 -3.51 -11.55
N ALA A 52 -13.93 -2.52 -12.19
CA ALA A 52 -15.39 -2.41 -12.30
C ALA A 52 -16.04 -3.62 -12.99
N ALA A 53 -15.28 -4.37 -13.78
CA ALA A 53 -15.74 -5.60 -14.43
C ALA A 53 -15.83 -6.82 -13.48
N LYS A 54 -15.28 -6.75 -12.26
CA LYS A 54 -15.22 -7.89 -11.33
C LYS A 54 -16.48 -8.06 -10.46
N PRO A 55 -17.03 -7.01 -9.81
CA PRO A 55 -18.19 -7.17 -8.95
C PRO A 55 -19.48 -7.43 -9.75
N PRO A 56 -20.50 -8.07 -9.14
CA PRO A 56 -21.86 -8.14 -9.68
C PRO A 56 -22.45 -6.75 -9.92
N LYS A 57 -23.28 -6.61 -10.96
CA LYS A 57 -23.88 -5.31 -11.34
C LYS A 57 -25.05 -4.89 -10.44
N ASP A 58 -25.58 -5.82 -9.66
CA ASP A 58 -26.73 -5.67 -8.78
C ASP A 58 -26.36 -5.39 -7.32
N LEU A 59 -25.08 -5.14 -7.02
CA LEU A 59 -24.65 -4.68 -5.71
C LEU A 59 -25.30 -3.33 -5.36
N THR A 60 -26.04 -3.30 -4.25
CA THR A 60 -26.72 -2.09 -3.76
C THR A 60 -25.88 -1.37 -2.71
N GLU A 61 -26.09 -0.05 -2.59
CA GLU A 61 -25.49 0.74 -1.51
C GLU A 61 -25.92 0.24 -0.13
N ASP A 62 -27.20 -0.11 0.06
CA ASP A 62 -27.71 -0.67 1.32
C ASP A 62 -26.99 -1.96 1.74
N PHE A 63 -26.69 -2.84 0.78
CA PHE A 63 -25.94 -4.06 1.06
C PHE A 63 -24.50 -3.74 1.47
N MET A 64 -23.81 -2.89 0.71
CA MET A 64 -22.41 -2.53 0.99
C MET A 64 -22.26 -1.72 2.27
N ASN A 65 -23.22 -0.86 2.62
CA ASN A 65 -23.15 -0.02 3.82
C ASN A 65 -23.27 -0.82 5.13
N LYS A 66 -23.64 -2.11 5.08
CA LYS A 66 -23.59 -3.00 6.25
C LYS A 66 -22.22 -3.06 6.91
N VAL A 67 -21.13 -2.77 6.17
CA VAL A 67 -19.77 -2.68 6.73
C VAL A 67 -19.66 -1.69 7.90
N TYR A 68 -20.50 -0.65 7.93
CA TYR A 68 -20.52 0.37 8.98
C TYR A 68 -21.26 -0.06 10.24
N ASP A 69 -22.05 -1.13 10.18
CA ASP A 69 -22.80 -1.68 11.31
C ASP A 69 -22.04 -2.80 12.04
N GLU A 70 -21.02 -3.38 11.40
CA GLU A 70 -20.28 -4.52 11.94
C GLU A 70 -19.44 -4.15 13.17
N ARG A 71 -19.66 -4.86 14.27
CA ARG A 71 -18.95 -4.68 15.55
C ARG A 71 -18.60 -6.05 16.17
N PRO A 72 -17.39 -6.22 16.74
CA PRO A 72 -16.23 -5.33 16.56
C PRO A 72 -15.85 -5.23 15.09
N VAL A 73 -15.12 -4.19 14.69
CA VAL A 73 -14.63 -4.09 13.31
C VAL A 73 -13.82 -5.36 13.02
N PRO A 74 -14.21 -6.18 12.04
CA PRO A 74 -13.49 -7.40 11.72
C PRO A 74 -12.05 -7.08 11.33
N ILE A 75 -11.14 -7.80 11.97
CA ILE A 75 -9.70 -7.79 11.69
C ILE A 75 -9.28 -9.00 10.84
N VAL A 76 -10.25 -9.87 10.51
CA VAL A 76 -10.10 -11.06 9.68
C VAL A 76 -11.21 -11.03 8.63
N GLY A 77 -10.85 -11.07 7.35
CA GLY A 77 -11.78 -11.06 6.23
C GLY A 77 -11.19 -10.51 4.93
N GLY A 78 -11.78 -10.89 3.80
CA GLY A 78 -11.39 -10.43 2.46
C GLY A 78 -10.34 -11.28 1.75
N VAL A 79 -9.88 -10.79 0.59
CA VAL A 79 -8.80 -11.42 -0.19
C VAL A 79 -7.47 -11.06 0.43
N SER A 80 -6.68 -12.07 0.79
CA SER A 80 -5.31 -11.86 1.21
C SER A 80 -4.45 -11.56 -0.02
N LEU A 81 -3.82 -10.39 -0.02
CA LEU A 81 -2.80 -10.05 -1.02
C LEU A 81 -1.53 -10.89 -0.85
N GLU A 82 -1.35 -11.53 0.31
CA GLU A 82 -0.24 -12.42 0.66
C GLU A 82 -0.58 -13.92 0.54
N GLY A 83 -1.75 -14.27 0.00
CA GLY A 83 -2.19 -15.68 -0.17
C GLY A 83 -2.73 -16.40 1.09
N GLN A 84 -2.89 -15.70 2.22
CA GLN A 84 -3.46 -16.24 3.47
C GLN A 84 -4.96 -16.59 3.37
N ALA A 85 -5.70 -15.94 2.47
CA ALA A 85 -7.07 -16.25 2.11
C ALA A 85 -7.09 -16.82 0.70
N GLN A 86 -7.70 -17.99 0.54
CA GLN A 86 -7.78 -18.68 -0.74
C GLN A 86 -8.99 -18.19 -1.53
N GLY A 87 -8.76 -17.72 -2.74
CA GLY A 87 -9.81 -17.48 -3.73
C GLY A 87 -10.05 -16.00 -4.10
N PRO A 88 -10.91 -15.76 -5.10
CA PRO A 88 -11.32 -14.40 -5.50
C PRO A 88 -12.14 -13.72 -4.39
N PRO A 89 -12.38 -12.40 -4.49
CA PRO A 89 -13.29 -11.71 -3.58
C PRO A 89 -14.66 -12.38 -3.53
N ASP A 90 -15.18 -12.63 -2.32
CA ASP A 90 -16.56 -13.05 -2.11
C ASP A 90 -17.47 -11.81 -2.11
N PHE A 91 -18.27 -11.65 -3.15
CA PHE A 91 -19.20 -10.52 -3.28
C PHE A 91 -20.54 -10.74 -2.57
N SER A 92 -20.75 -11.89 -1.92
CA SER A 92 -21.85 -12.10 -0.97
C SER A 92 -21.52 -11.55 0.43
N ASP A 93 -20.24 -11.22 0.67
CA ASP A 93 -19.78 -10.47 1.83
C ASP A 93 -19.79 -8.95 1.52
N PRO A 94 -20.41 -8.11 2.38
CA PRO A 94 -20.44 -6.66 2.18
C PRO A 94 -19.06 -6.00 2.15
N ARG A 95 -18.02 -6.57 2.80
CA ARG A 95 -16.67 -5.97 2.86
C ARG A 95 -15.93 -6.01 1.53
N PRO A 96 -15.72 -7.18 0.88
CA PRO A 96 -15.10 -7.22 -0.44
C PRO A 96 -15.95 -6.48 -1.48
N ALA A 97 -17.29 -6.55 -1.39
CA ALA A 97 -18.19 -5.78 -2.26
C ALA A 97 -17.98 -4.27 -2.11
N PHE A 98 -17.95 -3.75 -0.88
CA PHE A 98 -17.67 -2.35 -0.60
C PHE A 98 -16.28 -1.96 -1.11
N ALA A 99 -15.23 -2.66 -0.69
CA ALA A 99 -13.85 -2.31 -1.02
C ALA A 99 -13.60 -2.29 -2.54
N MET A 100 -14.02 -3.34 -3.25
CA MET A 100 -13.85 -3.42 -4.71
C MET A 100 -14.66 -2.36 -5.46
N THR A 101 -15.84 -2.00 -4.95
CA THR A 101 -16.65 -0.91 -5.52
C THR A 101 -16.00 0.45 -5.32
N GLN A 102 -15.46 0.74 -4.13
CA GLN A 102 -14.73 1.98 -3.88
C GLN A 102 -13.47 2.10 -4.75
N ILE A 103 -12.73 0.99 -4.94
CA ILE A 103 -11.56 0.94 -5.84
C ILE A 103 -11.99 1.19 -7.30
N ALA A 104 -12.99 0.46 -7.77
CA ALA A 104 -13.46 0.57 -9.15
C ALA A 104 -13.95 1.98 -9.52
N SER A 105 -14.53 2.70 -8.56
CA SER A 105 -15.12 4.02 -8.75
C SER A 105 -14.15 5.19 -8.52
N GLY A 106 -12.94 4.94 -8.01
CA GLY A 106 -12.01 6.01 -7.62
C GLY A 106 -12.45 6.75 -6.35
N ASN A 107 -13.11 6.05 -5.42
CA ASN A 107 -13.67 6.65 -4.21
C ASN A 107 -12.99 6.18 -2.91
N VAL A 108 -11.94 5.35 -2.99
CA VAL A 108 -11.25 4.79 -1.81
C VAL A 108 -10.88 5.86 -0.80
N LEU A 109 -10.15 6.91 -1.22
CA LEU A 109 -9.71 7.96 -0.29
C LEU A 109 -10.88 8.75 0.30
N GLY A 110 -11.95 8.94 -0.46
CA GLY A 110 -13.17 9.58 0.04
C GLY A 110 -13.89 8.72 1.09
N ALA A 111 -13.87 7.40 0.92
CA ALA A 111 -14.50 6.45 1.83
C ALA A 111 -13.69 6.25 3.13
N ILE A 112 -12.36 6.12 3.04
CA ILE A 112 -11.52 5.76 4.19
C ILE A 112 -10.89 6.96 4.91
N TYR A 113 -10.79 8.11 4.23
CA TYR A 113 -10.15 9.30 4.79
C TYR A 113 -10.90 10.60 4.42
N PRO A 114 -12.17 10.73 4.83
CA PRO A 114 -13.06 11.82 4.40
C PRO A 114 -12.60 13.21 4.87
N SER A 115 -11.74 13.30 5.89
CA SER A 115 -11.19 14.58 6.37
C SER A 115 -10.32 15.27 5.33
N LYS A 116 -9.71 14.49 4.41
CA LYS A 116 -8.75 14.98 3.41
C LYS A 116 -7.55 15.73 3.98
N ASP A 117 -7.23 15.51 5.26
CA ASP A 117 -6.00 16.03 5.87
C ASP A 117 -4.78 15.25 5.37
N TRP A 118 -4.44 15.47 4.10
CA TRP A 118 -3.35 14.75 3.42
C TRP A 118 -2.00 14.98 4.08
N LYS A 119 -1.83 16.06 4.84
CA LYS A 119 -0.58 16.31 5.58
C LYS A 119 -0.30 15.19 6.58
N SER A 120 -1.32 14.57 7.16
CA SER A 120 -1.11 13.52 8.16
C SER A 120 -0.84 12.13 7.58
N VAL A 121 -1.14 11.91 6.29
CA VAL A 121 -1.11 10.58 5.66
C VAL A 121 -0.27 10.48 4.39
N ASP A 122 0.05 11.60 3.72
CA ASP A 122 0.86 11.58 2.51
C ASP A 122 2.35 11.38 2.87
N PRO A 123 2.99 10.29 2.44
CA PRO A 123 4.41 10.06 2.70
C PRO A 123 5.27 11.23 2.18
N LEU A 124 4.96 11.82 1.03
CA LEU A 124 5.78 12.90 0.46
C LEU A 124 5.80 14.16 1.32
N LEU A 125 4.77 14.37 2.16
CA LEU A 125 4.68 15.51 3.07
C LEU A 125 5.33 15.26 4.43
N ASN A 126 5.81 14.04 4.66
CA ASN A 126 6.29 13.59 5.97
C ASN A 126 7.72 13.05 5.95
N ILE A 127 8.39 13.08 4.79
CA ILE A 127 9.82 12.79 4.71
C ILE A 127 10.59 13.90 5.40
N ASN A 128 11.57 13.49 6.22
CA ASN A 128 12.49 14.38 6.91
C ASN A 128 13.81 13.62 7.12
N GLN A 129 14.83 14.28 7.69
CA GLN A 129 16.17 13.68 7.87
C GLN A 129 16.20 12.39 8.73
N ASN A 130 15.17 12.14 9.54
CA ASN A 130 15.06 10.93 10.36
C ASN A 130 14.31 9.80 9.65
N PHE A 131 13.88 9.99 8.40
CA PHE A 131 13.23 8.93 7.64
C PHE A 131 14.20 7.76 7.44
N PRO A 132 13.77 6.50 7.65
CA PRO A 132 14.68 5.37 7.57
C PRO A 132 15.20 5.17 6.14
N PRO A 133 16.39 4.58 5.98
CA PRO A 133 16.83 4.10 4.68
C PRO A 133 15.75 3.22 4.04
N THR A 134 15.41 3.49 2.78
CA THR A 134 14.21 2.93 2.14
C THR A 134 14.54 2.32 0.79
N TYR A 135 14.13 1.07 0.57
CA TYR A 135 14.21 0.43 -0.74
C TYR A 135 12.81 0.13 -1.27
N ILE A 136 12.55 0.51 -2.52
CA ILE A 136 11.25 0.36 -3.17
C ILE A 136 11.32 -0.76 -4.22
N ALA A 137 10.44 -1.76 -4.13
CA ALA A 137 10.25 -2.74 -5.20
C ALA A 137 8.86 -2.53 -5.81
N HIS A 138 8.79 -2.30 -7.12
CA HIS A 138 7.53 -1.96 -7.78
C HIS A 138 7.38 -2.72 -9.11
N GLY A 139 6.22 -3.31 -9.38
CA GLY A 139 5.93 -4.01 -10.63
C GLY A 139 5.79 -3.04 -11.81
N ALA A 140 6.55 -3.24 -12.88
CA ALA A 140 6.56 -2.30 -14.01
C ALA A 140 5.24 -2.27 -14.80
N ALA A 141 4.37 -3.27 -14.61
CA ALA A 141 3.07 -3.38 -15.22
C ALA A 141 1.92 -3.17 -14.22
N ASP A 142 2.17 -2.67 -13.00
CA ASP A 142 1.14 -2.48 -11.98
C ASP A 142 -0.01 -1.58 -12.48
N THR A 143 -1.21 -2.15 -12.55
CA THR A 143 -2.45 -1.48 -12.96
C THR A 143 -3.28 -0.92 -11.79
N MET A 144 -2.89 -1.22 -10.55
CA MET A 144 -3.57 -0.83 -9.32
C MET A 144 -2.90 0.36 -8.63
N VAL A 145 -1.59 0.55 -8.82
CA VAL A 145 -0.84 1.71 -8.32
C VAL A 145 0.13 2.19 -9.40
N PRO A 146 0.08 3.46 -9.84
CA PRO A 146 0.99 3.96 -10.86
C PRO A 146 2.44 3.99 -10.38
N ILE A 147 3.34 3.40 -11.16
CA ILE A 147 4.79 3.39 -10.87
C ILE A 147 5.39 4.80 -10.71
N GLY A 148 4.79 5.81 -11.34
CA GLY A 148 5.17 7.21 -11.19
C GLY A 148 5.20 7.65 -9.72
N LEU A 149 4.28 7.17 -8.89
CA LEU A 149 4.22 7.50 -7.46
C LEU A 149 5.47 7.02 -6.71
N SER A 150 5.97 5.82 -7.03
CA SER A 150 7.20 5.31 -6.43
C SER A 150 8.44 6.04 -6.92
N ARG A 151 8.49 6.44 -8.19
CA ARG A 151 9.56 7.29 -8.72
C ARG A 151 9.57 8.66 -8.04
N ASP A 152 8.41 9.22 -7.77
CA ASP A 152 8.26 10.51 -7.06
C ASP A 152 8.75 10.38 -5.61
N LEU A 153 8.34 9.31 -4.92
CA LEU A 153 8.82 8.99 -3.57
C LEU A 153 10.35 8.83 -3.52
N LEU A 154 10.95 8.10 -4.46
CA LEU A 154 12.41 7.93 -4.52
C LEU A 154 13.12 9.29 -4.63
N ARG A 155 12.66 10.16 -5.55
CA ARG A 155 13.24 11.51 -5.71
C ARG A 155 13.11 12.34 -4.43
N ALA A 156 11.98 12.24 -3.73
CA ALA A 156 11.77 12.92 -2.46
C ALA A 156 12.75 12.45 -1.38
N LEU A 157 12.95 11.14 -1.26
CA LEU A 157 13.89 10.55 -0.31
C LEU A 157 15.33 11.00 -0.60
N GLU A 158 15.76 10.94 -1.86
CA GLU A 158 17.09 11.36 -2.29
C GLU A 158 17.34 12.86 -2.03
N GLN A 159 16.34 13.71 -2.29
CA GLN A 159 16.43 15.15 -2.01
C GLN A 159 16.62 15.47 -0.52
N HIS A 160 16.15 14.60 0.37
CA HIS A 160 16.36 14.71 1.81
C HIS A 160 17.65 14.06 2.31
N GLY A 161 18.48 13.52 1.40
CA GLY A 161 19.69 12.80 1.75
C GLY A 161 19.43 11.45 2.42
N ILE A 162 18.22 10.90 2.24
CA ILE A 162 17.91 9.55 2.75
C ILE A 162 18.59 8.53 1.86
N LYS A 163 19.29 7.57 2.47
CA LYS A 163 19.84 6.43 1.73
C LYS A 163 18.66 5.64 1.16
N SER A 164 18.49 5.65 -0.15
CA SER A 164 17.34 5.01 -0.79
C SER A 164 17.73 4.27 -2.07
N GLY A 165 16.87 3.36 -2.49
CA GLY A 165 17.00 2.63 -3.75
C GLY A 165 15.66 2.16 -4.27
N MET A 166 15.62 1.75 -5.53
CA MET A 166 14.42 1.21 -6.15
C MET A 166 14.74 0.16 -7.20
N CYS A 167 13.88 -0.84 -7.34
CA CYS A 167 13.84 -1.72 -8.50
C CYS A 167 12.44 -1.71 -9.14
N GLU A 168 12.43 -1.61 -10.47
CA GLU A 168 11.23 -1.82 -11.28
C GLU A 168 11.28 -3.23 -11.84
N ILE A 169 10.25 -4.03 -11.57
CA ILE A 169 10.25 -5.46 -11.90
C ILE A 169 9.51 -5.66 -13.22
N PRO A 170 10.20 -6.02 -14.31
CA PRO A 170 9.61 -5.99 -15.65
C PRO A 170 8.45 -6.97 -15.80
N GLY A 171 7.32 -6.50 -16.34
CA GLY A 171 6.14 -7.32 -16.64
C GLY A 171 5.30 -7.72 -15.44
N GLU A 172 5.69 -7.30 -14.23
CA GLU A 172 5.01 -7.69 -13.00
C GLU A 172 3.89 -6.71 -12.60
N GLU A 173 2.77 -7.27 -12.13
CA GLU A 173 1.55 -6.58 -11.69
C GLU A 173 1.52 -6.38 -10.17
N HIS A 174 0.50 -5.66 -9.65
CA HIS A 174 0.38 -5.25 -8.24
C HIS A 174 0.72 -6.32 -7.18
N THR A 175 0.29 -7.57 -7.39
CA THR A 175 0.46 -8.66 -6.43
C THR A 175 1.56 -9.65 -6.84
N PHE A 176 2.60 -9.18 -7.55
CA PHE A 176 3.68 -10.05 -8.05
C PHE A 176 4.39 -10.82 -6.94
N ALA A 177 4.53 -10.22 -5.76
CA ALA A 177 5.21 -10.83 -4.61
C ALA A 177 4.52 -12.12 -4.14
N ALA A 178 3.20 -12.25 -4.31
CA ALA A 178 2.47 -13.46 -3.96
C ALA A 178 2.69 -14.62 -4.95
N LYS A 179 3.20 -14.33 -6.15
CA LYS A 179 3.39 -15.30 -7.24
C LYS A 179 4.86 -15.58 -7.56
N MET A 180 5.78 -14.86 -6.92
CA MET A 180 7.21 -15.00 -7.19
C MET A 180 7.70 -16.40 -6.81
N GLN A 181 8.59 -16.94 -7.62
CA GLN A 181 9.24 -18.23 -7.35
C GLN A 181 10.68 -17.98 -6.91
N VAL A 182 11.14 -18.71 -5.89
CA VAL A 182 12.53 -18.63 -5.43
C VAL A 182 13.48 -18.93 -6.59
N GLY A 183 14.49 -18.08 -6.78
CA GLY A 183 15.47 -18.19 -7.88
C GLY A 183 14.98 -17.68 -9.23
N SER A 184 13.75 -17.16 -9.33
CA SER A 184 13.29 -16.45 -10.52
C SER A 184 13.91 -15.05 -10.62
N ARG A 185 13.87 -14.46 -11.82
CA ARG A 185 14.29 -13.07 -12.03
C ARG A 185 13.55 -12.08 -11.10
N THR A 186 12.25 -12.26 -10.93
CA THR A 186 11.40 -11.43 -10.06
C THR A 186 11.85 -11.53 -8.60
N TRP A 187 12.12 -12.75 -8.14
CA TRP A 187 12.68 -12.99 -6.82
C TRP A 187 14.03 -12.29 -6.64
N ASP A 188 14.96 -12.46 -7.58
CA ASP A 188 16.29 -11.85 -7.48
C ASP A 188 16.25 -10.32 -7.50
N LEU A 189 15.32 -9.72 -8.24
CA LEU A 189 15.12 -8.27 -8.26
C LEU A 189 14.53 -7.75 -6.95
N GLN A 190 13.52 -8.43 -6.41
CA GLN A 190 12.93 -8.10 -5.11
C GLN A 190 13.96 -8.27 -3.99
N ARG A 191 14.80 -9.31 -4.05
CA ARG A 191 15.82 -9.65 -3.05
C ARG A 191 16.86 -8.52 -2.84
N ARG A 192 17.08 -7.68 -3.86
CA ARG A 192 17.98 -6.52 -3.76
C ARG A 192 17.59 -5.55 -2.64
N GLY A 193 16.30 -5.50 -2.27
CA GLY A 193 15.86 -4.72 -1.12
C GLY A 193 16.43 -5.25 0.19
N PHE A 194 16.49 -6.57 0.37
CA PHE A 194 17.13 -7.17 1.53
C PHE A 194 18.64 -6.99 1.52
N ASP A 195 19.29 -7.13 0.36
CA ASP A 195 20.73 -6.84 0.21
C ASP A 195 21.03 -5.37 0.58
N PHE A 196 20.15 -4.44 0.17
CA PHE A 196 20.25 -3.03 0.55
C PHE A 196 20.18 -2.85 2.08
N LEU A 197 19.23 -3.50 2.75
CA LEU A 197 19.07 -3.44 4.20
C LEU A 197 20.25 -4.06 4.94
N GLN A 198 20.77 -5.20 4.46
CA GLN A 198 21.93 -5.88 5.03
C GLN A 198 23.18 -4.97 5.00
N ASN A 199 23.33 -4.14 3.96
CA ASN A 199 24.44 -3.18 3.85
C ASN A 199 24.30 -1.93 4.74
N LEU A 200 23.34 -1.90 5.67
CA LEU A 200 23.15 -0.83 6.66
C LEU A 200 23.65 -1.22 8.06
N ILE A 201 23.90 -2.51 8.29
CA ILE A 201 24.31 -3.11 9.58
C ILE A 201 25.79 -3.47 9.48
#